data_AF-A0A8H3P3F5-F1
#
_entry.id   AF-A0A8H3P3F5-F1
#
_cell.length_a   1.000
_cell.length_b   1.000
_cell.length_c   1.000
_cell.angle_alpha   90.00
_cell.angle_beta   90.00
_cell.angle_gamma   90.00
#
_symmetry.space_group_name_H-M   'P 1'
#
loop_
_entity.id
_entity.type
_entity.pdbx_description
1 polymer ?
#
loop_
_entity_poly.entity_id
_entity_poly.type
_entity_poly.pdbx_seq_one_letter_code
_entity_poly.pdbx_strand_id
1 'polypeptide(L)'
;MATYMTDASSEPANGRPHHRPLSELSPIVISDRYDLMTGLPQSYQLRSFSSFSTPKKLQLAVKAIYDQLEQNNWQGNQWLVIRGMSQAAIDRLSNRRDCLLGIGFRFMWIGTTGIIKVVSSSAHDLTTSAVSQYIDRQCIRMGVPDSDIVWGLTVTTPGTVTTSGKEPDNCLFPPNRLPLGGQLNGWQSLVIETGVSESLEKLRQDAAWWFQNSSGDTRIVILISIKAVTKQIRFEKWQLAPPNLRPTRQALDQLRQQPNLMPPLVQQQAHSQTAFCHQEVIVTPNSITGGPLVIPFRAIFDRQPTGAEGDIVINDQGFRTITRYV
;
A
#
# COMPACT_ATOMS: atom_id res chain seq x y z
N MET A 1 82.74 -13.61 9.59
CA MET A 1 81.97 -13.73 10.85
C MET A 1 80.52 -13.46 10.51
N ALA A 2 79.65 -14.36 10.96
CA ALA A 2 78.29 -14.56 10.51
C ALA A 2 77.32 -13.45 10.96
N THR A 3 76.28 -13.21 10.16
CA THR A 3 74.93 -13.08 10.69
C THR A 3 73.89 -13.46 9.64
N TYR A 4 72.84 -14.08 10.17
CA TYR A 4 71.85 -14.95 9.54
C TYR A 4 70.80 -14.23 8.68
N MET A 5 70.27 -14.98 7.71
CA MET A 5 68.99 -14.73 7.06
C MET A 5 67.81 -14.83 8.03
N THR A 6 66.74 -14.09 7.73
CA THR A 6 65.36 -14.60 7.77
C THR A 6 64.46 -13.71 6.92
N ASP A 7 63.77 -14.36 5.97
CA ASP A 7 62.66 -13.85 5.19
C ASP A 7 61.52 -13.35 6.08
N ALA A 8 60.95 -12.20 5.70
CA ALA A 8 59.68 -11.72 6.23
C ALA A 8 58.71 -11.52 5.07
N SER A 9 57.77 -12.45 4.97
CA SER A 9 56.57 -12.43 4.14
C SER A 9 55.74 -11.17 4.42
N SER A 10 55.42 -10.41 3.37
CA SER A 10 54.52 -9.25 3.44
C SER A 10 53.06 -9.70 3.39
N GLU A 11 52.31 -9.46 4.47
CA GLU A 11 50.84 -9.54 4.51
C GLU A 11 50.19 -8.49 3.59
N PRO A 12 49.13 -8.83 2.84
CA PRO A 12 48.32 -7.82 2.16
C PRO A 12 47.29 -7.21 3.13
N ALA A 13 47.27 -5.88 3.13
CA ALA A 13 46.35 -5.05 3.90
C ALA A 13 44.86 -5.41 3.63
N ASN A 14 44.11 -5.54 4.72
CA ASN A 14 42.66 -5.71 4.76
C ASN A 14 41.94 -4.62 3.94
N GLY A 15 41.53 -4.96 2.72
CA GLY A 15 40.55 -4.19 1.94
C GLY A 15 39.16 -4.36 2.56
N ARG A 16 38.64 -3.29 3.17
CA ARG A 16 37.22 -3.20 3.55
C ARG A 16 36.35 -3.44 2.31
N PRO A 17 35.32 -4.31 2.37
CA PRO A 17 34.41 -4.44 1.25
C PRO A 17 33.60 -3.15 1.14
N HIS A 18 33.85 -2.39 0.08
CA HIS A 18 32.99 -1.31 -0.34
C HIS A 18 31.58 -1.89 -0.54
N HIS A 19 30.66 -1.53 0.35
CA HIS A 19 29.24 -1.72 0.14
C HIS A 19 28.85 -0.99 -1.15
N ARG A 20 28.56 -1.77 -2.19
CA ARG A 20 27.96 -1.29 -3.43
C ARG A 20 26.61 -0.66 -3.07
N PRO A 21 26.33 0.61 -3.40
CA PRO A 21 25.00 1.16 -3.23
C PRO A 21 24.03 0.30 -4.04
N LEU A 22 22.89 -0.05 -3.44
CA LEU A 22 21.75 -0.56 -4.19
C LEU A 22 21.54 0.37 -5.39
N SER A 23 21.57 -0.20 -6.59
CA SER A 23 21.31 0.50 -7.85
C SER A 23 20.16 1.48 -7.65
N GLU A 24 20.39 2.76 -7.96
CA GLU A 24 19.38 3.81 -7.97
C GLU A 24 18.25 3.39 -8.92
N LEU A 25 17.24 2.72 -8.37
CA LEU A 25 16.02 2.41 -9.07
C LEU A 25 15.36 3.76 -9.38
N SER A 26 15.15 4.02 -10.66
CA SER A 26 14.43 5.21 -11.11
C SER A 26 13.12 5.36 -10.33
N PRO A 27 12.72 6.59 -9.99
CA PRO A 27 11.49 6.82 -9.24
C PRO A 27 10.34 6.22 -10.03
N ILE A 28 9.49 5.46 -9.34
CA ILE A 28 8.29 4.90 -9.95
C ILE A 28 7.24 5.98 -9.94
N VAL A 29 6.76 6.33 -11.13
CA VAL A 29 5.89 7.48 -11.38
C VAL A 29 4.67 7.00 -12.14
N ILE A 30 3.50 7.44 -11.70
CA ILE A 30 2.23 7.18 -12.40
C ILE A 30 1.55 8.53 -12.63
N SER A 31 1.43 8.90 -13.91
CA SER A 31 0.71 10.09 -14.38
C SER A 31 -0.44 9.74 -15.32
N ASP A 32 -0.51 8.50 -15.80
CA ASP A 32 -1.55 8.05 -16.71
C ASP A 32 -2.88 7.88 -15.99
N ARG A 33 -3.96 7.97 -16.77
CA ARG A 33 -5.29 7.66 -16.26
C ARG A 33 -5.33 6.22 -15.78
N TYR A 34 -5.88 6.01 -14.59
CA TYR A 34 -6.04 4.69 -14.03
C TYR A 34 -6.84 3.76 -14.95
N ASP A 35 -6.33 2.55 -15.15
CA ASP A 35 -7.02 1.44 -15.78
C ASP A 35 -7.06 0.24 -14.82
N LEU A 36 -8.25 -0.37 -14.71
CA LEU A 36 -8.55 -1.40 -13.72
C LEU A 36 -7.66 -2.65 -13.86
N MET A 37 -7.20 -2.95 -15.08
CA MET A 37 -6.47 -4.16 -15.41
C MET A 37 -4.95 -3.96 -15.39
N THR A 38 -4.50 -2.71 -15.36
CA THR A 38 -3.08 -2.37 -15.41
C THR A 38 -2.36 -2.86 -14.16
N GLY A 39 -1.15 -3.40 -14.33
CA GLY A 39 -0.33 -3.93 -13.25
C GLY A 39 -0.77 -5.28 -12.68
N LEU A 40 -1.85 -5.89 -13.18
CA LEU A 40 -2.22 -7.25 -12.79
C LEU A 40 -1.10 -8.26 -13.15
N PRO A 41 -0.79 -9.23 -12.27
CA PRO A 41 0.21 -10.25 -12.57
C PRO A 41 -0.27 -11.13 -13.71
N GLN A 42 0.64 -11.66 -14.54
CA GLN A 42 0.28 -12.52 -15.69
C GLN A 42 -0.63 -13.71 -15.33
N SER A 43 -0.54 -14.18 -14.09
CA SER A 43 -1.34 -15.28 -13.53
C SER A 43 -2.75 -14.88 -13.09
N TYR A 44 -3.19 -13.63 -13.29
CA TYR A 44 -4.54 -13.21 -12.92
C TYR A 44 -5.59 -14.07 -13.62
N GLN A 45 -6.70 -14.34 -12.93
CA GLN A 45 -7.79 -15.11 -13.52
C GLN A 45 -8.84 -14.17 -14.09
N LEU A 46 -9.20 -14.35 -15.37
CA LEU A 46 -10.27 -13.62 -16.03
C LEU A 46 -11.50 -14.51 -16.19
N ARG A 47 -12.69 -13.97 -15.88
CA ARG A 47 -13.99 -14.63 -16.06
C ARG A 47 -15.04 -13.68 -16.62
N SER A 48 -16.02 -14.25 -17.31
CA SER A 48 -17.26 -13.54 -17.69
C SER A 48 -18.33 -13.80 -16.64
N PHE A 49 -19.12 -12.79 -16.32
CA PHE A 49 -20.20 -12.89 -15.35
C PHE A 49 -21.24 -13.94 -15.76
N SER A 50 -21.55 -14.10 -17.05
CA SER A 50 -22.44 -15.17 -17.53
C SER A 50 -21.97 -16.58 -17.14
N SER A 51 -20.65 -16.79 -17.05
CA SER A 51 -20.06 -18.06 -16.64
C SER A 51 -20.07 -18.26 -15.12
N PHE A 52 -20.06 -17.17 -14.34
CA PHE A 52 -19.90 -17.13 -12.87
C PHE A 52 -21.05 -16.41 -12.14
N SER A 53 -22.23 -16.35 -12.75
CA SER A 53 -23.37 -15.57 -12.25
C SER A 53 -23.97 -16.11 -10.95
N THR A 54 -23.71 -17.37 -10.62
CA THR A 54 -24.17 -17.96 -9.36
C THR A 54 -23.15 -17.73 -8.23
N PRO A 55 -23.60 -17.38 -7.01
CA PRO A 55 -22.71 -17.17 -5.87
C PRO A 55 -21.77 -18.36 -5.59
N LYS A 56 -22.27 -19.59 -5.78
CA LYS A 56 -21.48 -20.82 -5.60
C LYS A 56 -20.31 -20.92 -6.57
N LYS A 57 -20.50 -20.58 -7.84
CA LYS A 57 -19.40 -20.60 -8.83
C LYS A 57 -18.36 -19.54 -8.51
N LEU A 58 -18.81 -18.34 -8.15
CA LEU A 58 -17.92 -17.25 -7.75
C LEU A 58 -17.09 -17.64 -6.52
N GLN A 59 -17.74 -18.21 -5.51
CA GLN A 59 -17.07 -18.73 -4.31
C GLN A 59 -16.04 -19.80 -4.65
N LEU A 60 -16.35 -20.74 -5.56
CA LEU A 60 -15.38 -21.76 -6.00
C LEU A 60 -14.17 -21.16 -6.71
N ALA A 61 -14.35 -20.13 -7.54
CA ALA A 61 -13.21 -19.45 -8.19
C ALA A 61 -12.33 -18.72 -7.17
N VAL A 62 -12.94 -18.00 -6.22
CA VAL A 62 -12.20 -17.31 -5.15
C VAL A 62 -11.49 -18.32 -4.24
N LYS A 63 -12.14 -19.43 -3.89
CA LYS A 63 -11.52 -20.53 -3.16
C LYS A 63 -10.36 -21.15 -3.92
N ALA A 64 -10.48 -21.37 -5.23
CA ALA A 64 -9.39 -21.94 -6.01
C ALA A 64 -8.14 -21.03 -5.99
N ILE A 65 -8.31 -19.71 -6.03
CA ILE A 65 -7.20 -18.76 -5.88
C ILE A 65 -6.61 -18.82 -4.46
N TYR A 66 -7.47 -18.85 -3.43
CA TYR A 66 -7.02 -18.98 -2.05
C TYR A 66 -6.21 -20.26 -1.83
N ASP A 67 -6.73 -21.40 -2.26
CA ASP A 67 -6.08 -22.71 -2.13
C ASP A 67 -4.74 -22.74 -2.88
N GLN A 68 -4.65 -22.09 -4.05
CA GLN A 68 -3.40 -21.95 -4.80
C GLN A 68 -2.37 -21.10 -4.05
N LEU A 69 -2.80 -19.99 -3.45
CA LEU A 69 -1.93 -19.17 -2.60
C LEU A 69 -1.42 -19.99 -1.42
N GLU A 70 -2.31 -20.68 -0.68
CA GLU A 70 -1.95 -21.50 0.46
C GLU A 70 -0.95 -22.60 0.10
N GLN A 71 -1.22 -23.35 -0.97
CA GLN A 71 -0.33 -24.41 -1.48
C GLN A 71 1.03 -23.89 -1.95
N ASN A 72 1.08 -22.63 -2.38
CA ASN A 72 2.29 -22.00 -2.88
C ASN A 72 2.95 -21.07 -1.84
N ASN A 73 2.80 -21.37 -0.53
CA ASN A 73 3.40 -20.59 0.56
C ASN A 73 3.02 -19.09 0.49
N TRP A 74 1.73 -18.84 0.25
CA TRP A 74 1.11 -17.52 0.14
C TRP A 74 1.77 -16.63 -0.93
N GLN A 75 2.06 -17.22 -2.09
CA GLN A 75 2.63 -16.55 -3.28
C GLN A 75 1.85 -16.84 -4.55
N GLY A 76 1.99 -15.95 -5.53
CA GLY A 76 1.33 -16.04 -6.83
C GLY A 76 0.13 -15.11 -6.99
N ASN A 77 -0.90 -15.58 -7.69
CA ASN A 77 -2.05 -14.76 -8.03
C ASN A 77 -2.98 -14.54 -6.83
N GLN A 78 -3.41 -13.30 -6.61
CA GLN A 78 -4.50 -12.96 -5.69
C GLN A 78 -5.71 -12.31 -6.38
N TRP A 79 -5.75 -12.26 -7.72
CA TRP A 79 -6.71 -11.45 -8.46
C TRP A 79 -7.65 -12.27 -9.34
N LEU A 80 -8.95 -12.02 -9.19
CA LEU A 80 -10.01 -12.51 -10.07
C LEU A 80 -10.71 -11.33 -10.73
N VAL A 81 -10.65 -11.25 -12.05
CA VAL A 81 -11.35 -10.26 -12.87
C VAL A 81 -12.65 -10.85 -13.39
N ILE A 82 -13.73 -10.09 -13.30
CA ILE A 82 -15.07 -10.48 -13.74
C ILE A 82 -15.61 -9.39 -14.67
N ARG A 83 -15.86 -9.74 -15.93
CA ARG A 83 -16.44 -8.84 -16.93
C ARG A 83 -17.95 -9.01 -17.06
N GLY A 84 -18.65 -7.93 -17.40
CA GLY A 84 -20.08 -7.95 -17.69
C GLY A 84 -20.95 -8.19 -16.47
N MET A 85 -20.51 -7.72 -15.31
CA MET A 85 -21.26 -7.82 -14.05
C MET A 85 -22.53 -6.97 -14.11
N SER A 86 -23.62 -7.48 -13.53
CA SER A 86 -24.82 -6.69 -13.29
C SER A 86 -24.62 -5.76 -12.09
N GLN A 87 -25.39 -4.66 -12.04
CA GLN A 87 -25.36 -3.74 -10.90
C GLN A 87 -25.69 -4.47 -9.59
N ALA A 88 -26.68 -5.36 -9.58
CA ALA A 88 -27.03 -6.16 -8.41
C ALA A 88 -25.87 -7.06 -7.90
N ALA A 89 -25.00 -7.53 -8.80
CA ALA A 89 -23.82 -8.29 -8.40
C ALA A 89 -22.73 -7.40 -7.80
N ILE A 90 -22.52 -6.21 -8.37
CA ILE A 90 -21.61 -5.17 -7.84
C ILE A 90 -22.08 -4.75 -6.43
N ASP A 91 -23.36 -4.42 -6.27
CA ASP A 91 -23.93 -4.00 -4.99
C ASP A 91 -23.81 -5.12 -3.93
N ARG A 92 -24.00 -6.38 -4.34
CA ARG A 92 -23.84 -7.52 -3.44
C ARG A 92 -22.40 -7.64 -2.94
N LEU A 93 -21.41 -7.60 -3.84
CA LEU A 93 -20.00 -7.73 -3.47
C LEU A 93 -19.48 -6.54 -2.67
N SER A 94 -20.02 -5.34 -2.93
CA SER A 94 -19.60 -4.10 -2.27
C SER A 94 -20.19 -3.90 -0.87
N ASN A 95 -21.32 -4.56 -0.57
CA ASN A 95 -22.05 -4.36 0.69
C ASN A 95 -22.17 -5.62 1.56
N ARG A 96 -21.87 -6.82 1.03
CA ARG A 96 -21.98 -8.09 1.79
C ARG A 96 -20.66 -8.83 1.84
N ARG A 97 -19.96 -8.67 2.97
CA ARG A 97 -18.64 -9.27 3.23
C ARG A 97 -18.67 -10.79 3.40
N ASP A 98 -19.81 -11.34 3.80
CA ASP A 98 -20.02 -12.77 4.03
C ASP A 98 -20.47 -13.54 2.78
N CYS A 99 -20.61 -12.86 1.64
CA CYS A 99 -21.18 -13.48 0.44
C CYS A 99 -20.31 -14.58 -0.19
N LEU A 100 -19.05 -14.71 0.24
CA LEU A 100 -18.07 -15.70 -0.22
C LEU A 100 -17.54 -16.61 0.92
N LEU A 101 -18.38 -16.88 1.93
CA LEU A 101 -18.22 -17.89 3.00
C LEU A 101 -16.76 -18.22 3.37
N GLY A 102 -16.21 -17.47 4.33
CA GLY A 102 -14.95 -17.78 5.01
C GLY A 102 -13.68 -17.32 4.32
N ILE A 103 -13.75 -16.78 3.11
CA ILE A 103 -12.58 -16.22 2.42
C ILE A 103 -12.68 -14.70 2.45
N GLY A 104 -11.69 -14.05 3.09
CA GLY A 104 -11.55 -12.60 3.05
C GLY A 104 -11.25 -12.12 1.63
N PHE A 105 -11.91 -11.04 1.22
CA PHE A 105 -11.63 -10.41 -0.06
C PHE A 105 -11.78 -8.89 0.02
N ARG A 106 -11.24 -8.20 -0.99
CA ARG A 106 -11.58 -6.81 -1.32
C ARG A 106 -12.14 -6.74 -2.71
N PHE A 107 -13.13 -5.87 -2.89
CA PHE A 107 -13.76 -5.66 -4.17
C PHE A 107 -13.49 -4.26 -4.71
N MET A 108 -13.33 -4.19 -6.03
CA MET A 108 -13.21 -2.94 -6.76
C MET A 108 -13.81 -3.08 -8.15
N TRP A 109 -14.34 -2.01 -8.72
CA TRP A 109 -14.97 -2.05 -10.03
C TRP A 109 -14.86 -0.73 -10.79
N ILE A 110 -14.95 -0.82 -12.12
CA ILE A 110 -15.20 0.31 -13.03
C ILE A 110 -16.21 -0.17 -14.08
N GLY A 111 -17.33 0.55 -14.18
CA GLY A 111 -18.44 0.16 -15.04
C GLY A 111 -18.96 -1.23 -14.66
N THR A 112 -18.95 -2.14 -15.62
CA THR A 112 -19.40 -3.54 -15.45
C THR A 112 -18.25 -4.52 -15.23
N THR A 113 -17.02 -4.03 -15.05
CA THR A 113 -15.85 -4.88 -14.75
C THR A 113 -15.52 -4.76 -13.29
N GLY A 114 -15.53 -5.89 -12.58
CA GLY A 114 -15.13 -5.98 -11.19
C GLY A 114 -13.86 -6.82 -11.01
N ILE A 115 -13.09 -6.51 -9.98
CA ILE A 115 -11.93 -7.26 -9.54
C ILE A 115 -12.13 -7.63 -8.08
N ILE A 116 -11.95 -8.92 -7.80
CA ILE A 116 -11.83 -9.45 -6.44
C ILE A 116 -10.36 -9.68 -6.17
N LYS A 117 -9.87 -9.06 -5.09
CA LYS A 117 -8.58 -9.36 -4.47
C LYS A 117 -8.81 -10.36 -3.35
N VAL A 118 -8.28 -11.56 -3.48
CA VAL A 118 -8.33 -12.58 -2.45
C VAL A 118 -7.33 -12.22 -1.36
N VAL A 119 -7.81 -12.04 -0.13
CA VAL A 119 -6.94 -11.73 1.01
C VAL A 119 -6.24 -13.01 1.43
N SER A 120 -4.91 -12.95 1.35
CA SER A 120 -4.07 -14.10 1.04
C SER A 120 -3.33 -14.69 2.23
N SER A 121 -3.64 -14.36 3.48
CA SER A 121 -3.10 -15.03 4.69
C SER A 121 -3.43 -14.29 5.98
N SER A 122 -3.22 -14.95 7.13
CA SER A 122 -3.11 -14.26 8.43
C SER A 122 -1.99 -13.22 8.44
N ALA A 123 -0.88 -13.45 7.73
CA ALA A 123 0.22 -12.50 7.63
C ALA A 123 -0.22 -11.18 6.97
N HIS A 124 -1.07 -11.23 5.95
CA HIS A 124 -1.67 -10.05 5.32
C HIS A 124 -2.45 -9.21 6.35
N ASP A 125 -3.42 -9.82 7.02
CA ASP A 125 -4.32 -9.11 7.94
C ASP A 125 -3.60 -8.62 9.20
N LEU A 126 -2.70 -9.45 9.75
CA LEU A 126 -1.90 -9.09 10.92
C LEU A 126 -0.92 -7.95 10.61
N THR A 127 -0.26 -7.95 9.44
CA THR A 127 0.67 -6.88 9.07
C THR A 127 -0.08 -5.57 8.81
N THR A 128 -1.21 -5.63 8.08
CA THR A 128 -2.08 -4.47 7.85
C THR A 128 -2.57 -3.86 9.18
N SER A 129 -3.07 -4.70 10.08
CA SER A 129 -3.56 -4.29 11.40
C SER A 129 -2.44 -3.76 12.29
N ALA A 130 -1.23 -4.32 12.18
CA ALA A 130 -0.09 -3.88 12.98
C ALA A 130 0.38 -2.47 12.58
N VAL A 131 0.29 -2.09 11.30
CA VAL A 131 0.54 -0.71 10.86
C VAL A 131 -0.48 0.24 11.48
N SER A 132 -1.78 -0.05 11.39
CA SER A 132 -2.80 0.83 11.97
C SER A 132 -2.69 0.94 13.49
N GLN A 133 -2.41 -0.17 14.18
CA GLN A 133 -2.15 -0.17 15.62
C GLN A 133 -0.88 0.59 16.00
N TYR A 134 0.16 0.55 15.17
CA TYR A 134 1.38 1.33 15.43
C TYR A 134 1.08 2.83 15.33
N ILE A 135 0.40 3.25 14.25
CA ILE A 135 -0.03 4.63 14.03
C ILE A 135 -0.90 5.12 15.19
N ASP A 136 -1.92 4.34 15.55
CA ASP A 136 -2.81 4.61 16.68
C ASP A 136 -2.05 4.84 18.00
N ARG A 137 -1.12 3.93 18.35
CA ARG A 137 -0.28 4.08 19.54
C ARG A 137 0.61 5.32 19.51
N GLN A 138 1.13 5.73 18.34
CA GLN A 138 1.90 6.97 18.25
C GLN A 138 0.99 8.18 18.46
N CYS A 139 -0.19 8.21 17.84
CA CYS A 139 -1.18 9.26 18.02
C CYS A 139 -1.58 9.43 19.50
N ILE A 140 -1.90 8.32 20.19
CA ILE A 140 -2.26 8.34 21.62
C ILE A 140 -1.11 8.89 22.47
N ARG A 141 0.14 8.47 22.20
CA ARG A 141 1.33 8.99 22.92
C ARG A 141 1.55 10.48 22.72
N MET A 142 1.14 11.01 21.57
CA MET A 142 1.20 12.43 21.25
C MET A 142 0.02 13.23 21.82
N GLY A 143 -0.97 12.58 22.42
CA GLY A 143 -2.16 13.22 22.98
C GLY A 143 -3.27 13.50 21.97
N VAL A 144 -3.25 12.84 20.80
CA VAL A 144 -4.38 12.91 19.85
C VAL A 144 -5.61 12.28 20.51
N PRO A 145 -6.78 12.95 20.53
CA PRO A 145 -7.99 12.37 21.09
C PRO A 145 -8.40 11.09 20.37
N ASP A 146 -8.83 10.06 21.11
CA ASP A 146 -9.31 8.79 20.52
C ASP A 146 -10.47 9.03 19.52
N SER A 147 -11.30 10.05 19.75
CA SER A 147 -12.38 10.46 18.84
C SER A 147 -11.90 10.96 17.48
N ASP A 148 -10.64 11.40 17.38
CA ASP A 148 -10.03 11.87 16.13
C ASP A 148 -9.41 10.72 15.33
N ILE A 149 -9.23 9.53 15.93
CA ILE A 149 -8.56 8.38 15.31
C ILE A 149 -9.61 7.37 14.81
N VAL A 150 -10.20 7.66 13.65
CA VAL A 150 -11.26 6.79 13.08
C VAL A 150 -10.74 6.00 11.89
N TRP A 151 -10.61 4.69 12.10
CA TRP A 151 -10.26 3.73 11.07
C TRP A 151 -11.51 3.24 10.33
N GLY A 152 -11.51 3.36 9.00
CA GLY A 152 -12.59 2.92 8.12
C GLY A 152 -12.57 1.43 7.77
N LEU A 153 -11.48 0.73 8.08
CA LEU A 153 -11.27 -0.68 7.73
C LEU A 153 -11.58 -0.92 6.25
N THR A 154 -12.54 -1.79 5.94
CA THR A 154 -12.88 -2.22 4.58
C THR A 154 -14.17 -1.53 4.10
N VAL A 155 -14.14 -0.20 4.08
CA VAL A 155 -15.27 0.62 3.62
C VAL A 155 -15.25 0.74 2.10
N THR A 156 -16.39 0.46 1.46
CA THR A 156 -16.54 0.72 0.02
C THR A 156 -16.57 2.23 -0.20
N THR A 157 -15.59 2.72 -0.96
CA THR A 157 -15.51 4.14 -1.33
C THR A 157 -15.94 4.29 -2.79
N PRO A 158 -17.11 4.91 -3.06
CA PRO A 158 -17.55 5.18 -4.43
C PRO A 158 -16.62 6.19 -5.10
N GLY A 159 -16.35 6.00 -6.39
CA GLY A 159 -15.66 7.00 -7.20
C GLY A 159 -16.52 8.25 -7.43
N THR A 160 -15.88 9.40 -7.58
CA THR A 160 -16.56 10.69 -7.86
C THR A 160 -16.79 10.93 -9.35
N VAL A 161 -16.03 10.27 -10.23
CA VAL A 161 -15.98 10.57 -11.68
C VAL A 161 -16.64 9.51 -12.55
N THR A 162 -16.71 8.26 -12.10
CA THR A 162 -17.27 7.13 -12.87
C THR A 162 -18.07 6.19 -11.96
N THR A 163 -18.87 5.29 -12.55
CA THR A 163 -19.48 4.15 -11.84
C THR A 163 -18.39 3.18 -11.40
N SER A 164 -17.68 3.56 -10.35
CA SER A 164 -16.55 2.83 -9.80
C SER A 164 -16.60 2.85 -8.29
N GLY A 165 -15.82 1.98 -7.68
CA GLY A 165 -15.57 2.00 -6.26
C GLY A 165 -14.53 0.97 -5.90
N LYS A 166 -14.01 1.10 -4.68
CA LYS A 166 -12.95 0.24 -4.16
C LYS A 166 -13.02 0.19 -2.64
N GLU A 167 -12.68 -0.96 -2.10
CA GLU A 167 -12.43 -1.16 -0.68
C GLU A 167 -10.92 -1.11 -0.40
N PRO A 168 -10.45 -0.35 0.60
CA PRO A 168 -9.08 -0.43 1.06
C PRO A 168 -8.89 -1.66 1.96
N ASP A 169 -7.64 -2.06 2.21
CA ASP A 169 -7.38 -3.05 3.26
C ASP A 169 -7.55 -2.45 4.65
N ASN A 170 -7.12 -1.19 4.80
CA ASN A 170 -7.46 -0.33 5.92
C ASN A 170 -7.29 1.15 5.52
N CYS A 171 -7.90 2.07 6.27
CA CYS A 171 -7.83 3.50 5.97
C CYS A 171 -8.18 4.35 7.21
N LEU A 172 -7.69 5.59 7.26
CA LEU A 172 -7.98 6.54 8.32
C LEU A 172 -8.71 7.78 7.76
N PHE A 173 -9.78 8.18 8.44
CA PHE A 173 -10.49 9.42 8.15
C PHE A 173 -9.96 10.54 9.04
N PRO A 174 -9.70 11.74 8.49
CA PRO A 174 -9.41 12.91 9.30
C PRO A 174 -10.69 13.37 10.03
N PRO A 175 -10.58 14.06 11.19
CA PRO A 175 -11.73 14.47 12.00
C PRO A 175 -12.80 15.28 11.25
N ASN A 176 -12.40 16.11 10.28
CA ASN A 176 -13.33 16.93 9.50
C ASN A 176 -14.04 16.18 8.37
N ARG A 177 -13.74 14.89 8.16
CA ARG A 177 -14.30 14.04 7.09
C ARG A 177 -14.85 12.72 7.62
N LEU A 178 -15.08 12.62 8.93
CA LEU A 178 -15.58 11.40 9.56
C LEU A 178 -16.95 11.00 8.99
N PRO A 179 -17.20 9.70 8.74
CA PRO A 179 -18.52 9.23 8.35
C PRO A 179 -19.60 9.64 9.37
N LEU A 180 -20.74 10.14 8.87
CA LEU A 180 -21.88 10.59 9.69
C LEU A 180 -23.11 9.77 9.33
N GLY A 181 -23.80 9.21 10.34
CA GLY A 181 -25.03 8.44 10.12
C GLY A 181 -24.85 7.21 9.21
N GLY A 182 -23.65 6.62 9.17
CA GLY A 182 -23.32 5.50 8.28
C GLY A 182 -23.01 5.90 6.83
N GLN A 183 -22.94 7.19 6.51
CA GLN A 183 -22.58 7.71 5.20
C GLN A 183 -21.19 8.35 5.23
N LEU A 184 -20.46 8.23 4.12
CA LEU A 184 -19.16 8.89 3.96
C LEU A 184 -19.36 10.41 3.89
N ASN A 185 -18.56 11.16 4.66
CA ASN A 185 -18.56 12.62 4.68
C ASN A 185 -17.27 13.20 4.08
N GLY A 186 -16.71 12.50 3.09
CA GLY A 186 -15.43 12.83 2.46
C GLY A 186 -14.56 11.60 2.25
N TRP A 187 -13.35 11.85 1.73
CA TRP A 187 -12.34 10.83 1.46
C TRP A 187 -11.40 10.63 2.64
N GLN A 188 -10.91 9.39 2.78
CA GLN A 188 -9.86 9.02 3.72
C GLN A 188 -8.56 9.73 3.35
N SER A 189 -7.82 10.21 4.35
CA SER A 189 -6.55 10.91 4.15
C SER A 189 -5.37 9.93 4.01
N LEU A 190 -5.47 8.77 4.66
CA LEU A 190 -4.50 7.68 4.61
C LEU A 190 -5.18 6.37 4.22
N VAL A 191 -4.57 5.66 3.27
CA VAL A 191 -5.00 4.31 2.86
C VAL A 191 -3.83 3.33 3.00
N ILE A 192 -4.13 2.09 3.41
CA ILE A 192 -3.20 0.97 3.47
C ILE A 192 -3.70 -0.12 2.50
N GLU A 193 -2.78 -0.61 1.68
CA GLU A 193 -3.01 -1.71 0.74
C GLU A 193 -1.89 -2.74 0.91
N THR A 194 -2.26 -3.97 1.20
CA THR A 194 -1.33 -5.08 1.43
C THR A 194 -1.49 -6.13 0.35
N GLY A 195 -0.43 -6.84 -0.01
CA GLY A 195 -0.53 -7.94 -0.96
C GLY A 195 0.73 -8.75 -1.04
N VAL A 196 0.65 -9.85 -1.78
CA VAL A 196 1.81 -10.66 -2.10
C VAL A 196 2.76 -9.90 -3.03
N SER A 197 4.04 -10.30 -3.06
CA SER A 197 5.08 -9.62 -3.87
C SER A 197 4.74 -9.45 -5.34
N GLU A 198 4.10 -10.44 -5.93
CA GLU A 198 3.69 -10.52 -7.32
C GLU A 198 2.60 -9.52 -7.67
N SER A 199 1.95 -8.95 -6.65
CA SER A 199 0.89 -7.96 -6.82
C SER A 199 1.38 -6.53 -6.66
N LEU A 200 2.66 -6.29 -6.38
CA LEU A 200 3.19 -4.96 -6.10
C LEU A 200 2.86 -3.97 -7.21
N GLU A 201 2.97 -4.36 -8.48
CA GLU A 201 2.66 -3.46 -9.59
C GLU A 201 1.17 -3.06 -9.60
N LYS A 202 0.26 -4.01 -9.38
CA LYS A 202 -1.18 -3.68 -9.23
C LYS A 202 -1.45 -2.78 -8.02
N LEU A 203 -0.75 -2.99 -6.90
CA LEU A 203 -0.90 -2.14 -5.71
C LEU A 203 -0.45 -0.69 -5.98
N ARG A 204 0.58 -0.48 -6.81
CA ARG A 204 1.01 0.85 -7.22
C ARG A 204 -0.02 1.54 -8.10
N GLN A 205 -0.64 0.80 -9.02
CA GLN A 205 -1.78 1.31 -9.78
C GLN A 205 -2.95 1.66 -8.83
N ASP A 206 -3.20 0.86 -7.81
CA ASP A 206 -4.23 1.14 -6.82
C ASP A 206 -3.95 2.42 -6.01
N ALA A 207 -2.68 2.74 -5.72
CA ALA A 207 -2.34 4.04 -5.14
C ALA A 207 -2.79 5.20 -6.05
N ALA A 208 -2.55 5.09 -7.37
CA ALA A 208 -3.02 6.08 -8.33
C ALA A 208 -4.55 6.19 -8.37
N TRP A 209 -5.28 5.08 -8.25
CA TRP A 209 -6.75 5.09 -8.16
C TRP A 209 -7.23 5.95 -6.98
N TRP A 210 -6.65 5.74 -5.79
CA TRP A 210 -7.02 6.48 -4.58
C TRP A 210 -6.82 7.99 -4.79
N PHE A 211 -5.67 8.42 -5.32
CA PHE A 211 -5.41 9.83 -5.58
C PHE A 211 -6.32 10.44 -6.66
N GLN A 212 -6.52 9.73 -7.77
CA GLN A 212 -7.29 10.25 -8.90
C GLN A 212 -8.77 10.38 -8.57
N ASN A 213 -9.37 9.35 -7.95
CA ASN A 213 -10.79 9.36 -7.62
C ASN A 213 -11.12 10.27 -6.42
N SER A 214 -10.16 10.51 -5.52
CA SER A 214 -10.33 11.46 -4.43
C SER A 214 -9.98 12.91 -4.81
N SER A 215 -9.57 13.17 -6.06
CA SER A 215 -8.98 14.46 -6.47
C SER A 215 -7.85 14.94 -5.53
N GLY A 216 -7.07 14.00 -4.99
CA GLY A 216 -5.99 14.27 -4.05
C GLY A 216 -6.41 14.44 -2.59
N ASP A 217 -7.68 14.25 -2.21
CA ASP A 217 -8.10 14.25 -0.80
C ASP A 217 -7.52 13.09 0.02
N THR A 218 -7.30 11.92 -0.58
CA THR A 218 -6.36 10.93 -0.07
C THR A 218 -4.95 11.46 -0.28
N ARG A 219 -4.21 11.65 0.82
CA ARG A 219 -2.90 12.31 0.82
C ARG A 219 -1.76 11.32 0.73
N ILE A 220 -1.94 10.14 1.34
CA ILE A 220 -0.92 9.10 1.47
C ILE A 220 -1.55 7.74 1.23
N VAL A 221 -0.86 6.91 0.45
CA VAL A 221 -1.15 5.47 0.34
C VAL A 221 0.09 4.70 0.77
N ILE A 222 -0.05 3.82 1.76
CA ILE A 222 1.01 2.90 2.20
C ILE A 222 0.75 1.56 1.54
N LEU A 223 1.68 1.12 0.69
CA LEU A 223 1.67 -0.21 0.12
C LEU A 223 2.55 -1.14 0.95
N ILE A 224 2.04 -2.34 1.23
CA ILE A 224 2.76 -3.40 1.95
C ILE A 224 2.82 -4.62 1.03
N SER A 225 4.02 -4.94 0.58
CA SER A 225 4.25 -6.08 -0.31
C SER A 225 5.02 -7.16 0.43
N ILE A 226 4.39 -8.32 0.61
CA ILE A 226 4.90 -9.43 1.42
C ILE A 226 5.41 -10.54 0.49
N LYS A 227 6.68 -10.89 0.63
CA LYS A 227 7.28 -12.08 0.05
C LYS A 227 7.51 -13.10 1.16
N ALA A 228 6.51 -13.94 1.41
CA ALA A 228 6.45 -14.83 2.56
C ALA A 228 7.63 -15.81 2.63
N VAL A 229 8.02 -16.44 1.52
CA VAL A 229 9.13 -17.44 1.52
C VAL A 229 10.45 -16.85 2.00
N THR A 230 10.75 -15.59 1.67
CA THR A 230 12.00 -14.94 2.10
C THR A 230 11.80 -14.04 3.32
N LYS A 231 10.59 -13.97 3.86
CA LYS A 231 10.18 -13.04 4.93
C LYS A 231 10.60 -11.59 4.64
N GLN A 232 10.56 -11.22 3.36
CA GLN A 232 10.86 -9.87 2.93
C GLN A 232 9.55 -9.10 2.85
N ILE A 233 9.51 -7.93 3.45
CA ILE A 233 8.36 -7.02 3.37
C ILE A 233 8.87 -5.69 2.86
N ARG A 234 8.21 -5.20 1.81
CA ARG A 234 8.45 -3.87 1.25
C ARG A 234 7.31 -2.96 1.64
N PHE A 235 7.65 -1.82 2.21
CA PHE A 235 6.75 -0.70 2.43
C PHE A 235 7.04 0.37 1.40
N GLU A 236 6.01 0.86 0.72
CA GLU A 236 6.12 2.05 -0.14
C GLU A 236 5.13 3.11 0.37
N LYS A 237 5.64 4.31 0.68
CA LYS A 237 4.80 5.48 0.93
C LYS A 237 4.62 6.25 -0.37
N TRP A 238 3.42 6.19 -0.92
CA TRP A 238 3.02 6.93 -2.12
C TRP A 238 2.33 8.24 -1.76
N GLN A 239 2.61 9.27 -2.56
CA GLN A 239 1.96 10.58 -2.47
C GLN A 239 1.97 11.28 -3.83
N LEU A 240 1.20 12.37 -3.93
CA LEU A 240 1.23 13.26 -5.10
C LEU A 240 2.43 14.21 -5.05
N ALA A 241 2.98 14.52 -6.22
CA ALA A 241 3.93 15.62 -6.38
C ALA A 241 3.23 16.99 -6.16
N PRO A 242 3.97 18.03 -5.76
CA PRO A 242 3.48 19.40 -5.71
C PRO A 242 2.75 19.82 -6.99
N PRO A 243 1.64 20.59 -6.90
CA PRO A 243 0.96 21.11 -8.08
C PRO A 243 1.95 21.89 -8.97
N ASN A 244 1.78 21.77 -10.29
CA ASN A 244 2.60 22.44 -11.31
C ASN A 244 4.08 22.01 -11.37
N LEU A 245 4.50 21.01 -10.59
CA LEU A 245 5.81 20.41 -10.78
C LEU A 245 5.86 19.74 -12.16
N ARG A 246 6.91 20.03 -12.94
CA ARG A 246 7.22 19.21 -14.13
C ARG A 246 7.83 17.90 -13.66
N PRO A 247 7.20 16.73 -13.91
CA PRO A 247 7.62 15.47 -13.33
C PRO A 247 8.80 14.88 -14.10
N THR A 248 9.97 15.50 -13.97
CA THR A 248 11.23 14.90 -14.45
C THR A 248 11.77 13.93 -13.40
N ARG A 249 12.56 12.94 -13.83
CA ARG A 249 13.22 12.00 -12.89
C ARG A 249 14.02 12.74 -11.82
N GLN A 250 14.85 13.69 -12.25
CA GLN A 250 15.66 14.52 -11.35
C GLN A 250 14.81 15.29 -10.33
N ALA A 251 13.68 15.87 -10.73
CA ALA A 251 12.81 16.61 -9.82
C ALA A 251 12.20 15.67 -8.76
N LEU A 252 11.76 14.48 -9.16
CA LEU A 252 11.18 13.51 -8.24
C LEU A 252 12.24 12.90 -7.32
N ASP A 253 13.46 12.66 -7.81
CA ASP A 253 14.57 12.20 -6.98
C ASP A 253 14.95 13.24 -5.92
N GLN A 254 14.95 14.54 -6.28
CA GLN A 254 15.14 15.63 -5.31
C GLN A 254 14.05 15.65 -4.23
N LEU A 255 12.79 15.38 -4.60
CA LEU A 255 11.70 15.26 -3.64
C LEU A 255 11.90 14.07 -2.69
N ARG A 256 12.39 12.93 -3.18
CA ARG A 256 12.66 11.73 -2.35
C ARG A 256 13.76 11.94 -1.32
N GLN A 257 14.69 12.86 -1.56
CA GLN A 257 15.74 13.21 -0.58
C GLN A 257 15.21 14.02 0.62
N GLN A 258 13.94 14.46 0.60
CA GLN A 258 13.33 15.23 1.68
C GLN A 258 12.47 14.32 2.57
N PRO A 259 12.97 13.77 3.68
CA PRO A 259 12.26 12.73 4.45
C PRO A 259 10.90 13.17 5.00
N ASN A 260 10.71 14.47 5.24
CA ASN A 260 9.48 15.05 5.79
C ASN A 260 8.69 15.83 4.74
N LEU A 261 8.82 15.47 3.45
CA LEU A 261 8.07 16.12 2.39
C LEU A 261 6.55 15.99 2.63
N MET A 262 5.91 17.14 2.87
CA MET A 262 4.46 17.21 2.99
C MET A 262 3.81 16.92 1.64
N PRO A 263 2.88 15.96 1.53
CA PRO A 263 2.07 15.82 0.33
C PRO A 263 1.22 17.08 0.11
N PRO A 264 0.79 17.37 -1.13
CA PRO A 264 -0.12 18.46 -1.41
C PRO A 264 -1.38 18.37 -0.55
N LEU A 265 -1.69 19.46 0.16
CA LEU A 265 -2.87 19.58 1.03
C LEU A 265 -4.05 20.29 0.34
N VAL A 266 -3.97 20.37 -0.99
CA VAL A 266 -4.99 20.93 -1.88
C VAL A 266 -5.47 19.84 -2.82
N GLN A 267 -6.67 20.00 -3.36
CA GLN A 267 -7.16 19.10 -4.40
C GLN A 267 -6.37 19.30 -5.71
N GLN A 268 -6.18 18.22 -6.46
CA GLN A 268 -5.57 18.22 -7.78
C GLN A 268 -6.47 17.44 -8.74
N GLN A 269 -6.68 17.97 -9.94
CA GLN A 269 -7.44 17.29 -10.97
C GLN A 269 -6.69 16.03 -11.42
N ALA A 270 -7.39 14.92 -11.62
CA ALA A 270 -6.77 13.63 -11.92
C ALA A 270 -5.77 13.68 -13.09
N HIS A 271 -6.06 14.47 -14.13
CA HIS A 271 -5.20 14.61 -15.32
C HIS A 271 -3.92 15.44 -15.08
N SER A 272 -3.83 16.19 -13.98
CA SER A 272 -2.64 16.97 -13.61
C SER A 272 -1.86 16.32 -12.48
N GLN A 273 -2.32 15.19 -11.96
CA GLN A 273 -1.67 14.48 -10.85
C GLN A 273 -0.43 13.74 -11.34
N THR A 274 0.60 13.72 -10.50
CA THR A 274 1.73 12.79 -10.64
C THR A 274 1.90 12.08 -9.31
N ALA A 275 1.55 10.79 -9.25
CA ALA A 275 1.79 9.95 -8.10
C ALA A 275 3.19 9.36 -8.17
N PHE A 276 3.90 9.34 -7.05
CA PHE A 276 5.23 8.74 -6.97
C PHE A 276 5.48 8.07 -5.62
N CYS A 277 6.35 7.05 -5.63
CA CYS A 277 6.88 6.44 -4.42
C CYS A 277 7.88 7.40 -3.76
N HIS A 278 7.49 8.02 -2.65
CA HIS A 278 8.35 8.98 -1.95
C HIS A 278 9.36 8.29 -1.04
N GLN A 279 8.91 7.33 -0.24
CA GLN A 279 9.77 6.53 0.65
C GLN A 279 9.55 5.05 0.37
N GLU A 280 10.64 4.30 0.39
CA GLU A 280 10.65 2.84 0.28
C GLU A 280 11.46 2.25 1.42
N VAL A 281 10.88 1.29 2.13
CA VAL A 281 11.57 0.56 3.19
C VAL A 281 11.48 -0.94 2.90
N ILE A 282 12.62 -1.62 2.95
CA ILE A 282 12.70 -3.06 2.82
C ILE A 282 13.09 -3.63 4.18
N VAL A 283 12.24 -4.51 4.70
CA VAL A 283 12.46 -5.27 5.92
C VAL A 283 12.73 -6.72 5.54
N THR A 284 13.85 -7.25 6.03
CA THR A 284 14.20 -8.67 5.97
C THR A 284 14.43 -9.17 7.40
N PRO A 285 14.54 -10.49 7.66
CA PRO A 285 14.87 -10.97 9.00
C PRO A 285 16.13 -10.33 9.60
N ASN A 286 17.11 -10.01 8.76
CA ASN A 286 18.45 -9.60 9.20
C ASN A 286 18.72 -8.09 9.05
N SER A 287 17.91 -7.37 8.27
CA SER A 287 18.18 -5.96 7.99
C SER A 287 16.91 -5.15 7.74
N ILE A 288 17.02 -3.84 7.94
CA ILE A 288 16.05 -2.84 7.51
C ILE A 288 16.83 -1.80 6.70
N THR A 289 16.33 -1.46 5.52
CA THR A 289 16.97 -0.49 4.62
C THR A 289 15.96 0.51 4.11
N GLY A 290 16.35 1.79 4.00
CA GLY A 290 15.50 2.87 3.51
C GLY A 290 14.62 3.53 4.58
N GLY A 291 14.67 3.04 5.82
CA GLY A 291 13.99 3.65 6.96
C GLY A 291 14.71 4.93 7.47
N PRO A 292 14.04 5.73 8.31
CA PRO A 292 12.65 5.56 8.76
C PRO A 292 11.62 5.96 7.69
N LEU A 293 10.36 5.54 7.87
CA LEU A 293 9.22 6.06 7.10
C LEU A 293 8.49 7.12 7.94
N VAL A 294 8.23 8.28 7.35
CA VAL A 294 7.59 9.42 8.02
C VAL A 294 6.23 9.71 7.41
N ILE A 295 5.20 9.75 8.25
CA ILE A 295 3.82 10.08 7.87
C ILE A 295 3.48 11.45 8.46
N PRO A 296 3.37 12.50 7.62
CA PRO A 296 3.09 13.84 8.12
C PRO A 296 1.74 13.95 8.81
N PHE A 297 1.71 14.48 10.04
CA PHE A 297 0.50 14.59 10.87
C PHE A 297 -0.60 15.36 10.15
N ARG A 298 -0.23 16.53 9.64
CA ARG A 298 -1.16 17.44 8.96
C ARG A 298 -1.77 16.83 7.70
N ALA A 299 -1.07 15.90 7.05
CA ALA A 299 -1.60 15.20 5.88
C ALA A 299 -2.70 14.19 6.24
N ILE A 300 -2.63 13.57 7.42
CA ILE A 300 -3.60 12.54 7.80
C ILE A 300 -4.73 13.07 8.70
N PHE A 301 -4.55 14.21 9.39
CA PHE A 301 -5.58 14.82 10.25
C PHE A 301 -6.23 16.10 9.70
N ASP A 302 -5.76 16.64 8.56
CA ASP A 302 -6.26 17.91 7.97
C ASP A 302 -6.21 19.14 8.90
N ARG A 303 -5.40 19.10 9.96
CA ARG A 303 -5.20 20.21 10.89
C ARG A 303 -3.75 20.35 11.30
N GLN A 304 -3.41 21.51 11.83
CA GLN A 304 -2.09 21.70 12.43
C GLN A 304 -1.95 20.80 13.67
N PRO A 305 -0.74 20.26 13.93
CA PRO A 305 -0.45 19.65 15.21
C PRO A 305 -0.51 20.71 16.32
N THR A 306 -0.90 20.27 17.51
CA THR A 306 -0.98 21.06 18.74
C THR A 306 -0.26 20.33 19.87
N GLY A 307 0.34 21.07 20.81
CA GLY A 307 1.03 20.46 21.96
C GLY A 307 2.17 19.53 21.53
N ALA A 308 2.04 18.24 21.86
CA ALA A 308 3.02 17.19 21.55
C ALA A 308 2.72 16.43 20.24
N GLU A 309 1.67 16.81 19.50
CA GLU A 309 1.36 16.23 18.19
C GLU A 309 2.47 16.52 17.18
N GLY A 310 2.76 15.54 16.33
CA GLY A 310 3.82 15.61 15.33
C GLY A 310 3.75 14.48 14.34
N ASP A 311 4.67 14.49 13.38
CA ASP A 311 4.74 13.48 12.33
C ASP A 311 4.98 12.09 12.93
N ILE A 312 4.34 11.08 12.36
CA ILE A 312 4.45 9.70 12.83
C ILE A 312 5.67 9.07 12.15
N VAL A 313 6.62 8.62 12.97
CA VAL A 313 7.86 7.98 12.51
C VAL A 313 7.81 6.47 12.77
N ILE A 314 7.86 5.70 11.70
CA ILE A 314 8.10 4.24 11.76
C ILE A 314 9.61 4.05 11.62
N ASN A 315 10.28 3.88 12.77
CA ASN A 315 11.70 3.57 12.83
C ASN A 315 11.93 2.05 12.75
N ASP A 316 13.18 1.62 12.84
CA ASP A 316 13.56 0.20 12.75
C ASP A 316 12.81 -0.67 13.76
N GLN A 317 12.69 -0.24 15.02
CA GLN A 317 11.95 -0.98 16.04
C GLN A 317 10.44 -1.03 15.73
N GLY A 318 9.89 0.05 15.19
CA GLY A 318 8.51 0.11 14.71
C GLY A 318 8.27 -0.90 13.58
N PHE A 319 9.15 -0.95 12.59
CA PHE A 319 9.10 -1.95 11.53
C PHE A 319 9.20 -3.37 12.07
N ARG A 320 10.16 -3.67 12.96
CA ARG A 320 10.24 -5.00 13.61
C ARG A 320 8.94 -5.39 14.32
N THR A 321 8.29 -4.43 14.97
CA THR A 321 7.01 -4.65 15.66
C THR A 321 5.88 -4.94 14.67
N ILE A 322 5.82 -4.17 13.57
CA ILE A 322 4.80 -4.33 12.53
C ILE A 322 4.94 -5.67 11.80
N THR A 323 6.18 -6.08 11.50
CA THR A 323 6.46 -7.21 10.62
C THR A 323 6.61 -8.55 11.33
N ARG A 324 6.40 -8.62 12.66
CA ARG A 324 6.69 -9.82 13.48
C ARG A 324 5.89 -11.08 13.13
N TYR A 325 4.88 -10.96 12.27
CA TYR A 325 3.96 -12.02 11.88
C TYR A 325 4.29 -12.71 10.55
N VAL A 326 5.42 -12.33 9.94
CA VAL A 326 5.97 -12.90 8.68
C VAL A 326 7.30 -13.58 8.99
#